data_AF-A0A2W7A1B9-F1
#
_entry.id   AF-A0A2W7A1B9-F1
#
_cell.length_a   1.000
_cell.length_b   1.000
_cell.length_c   1.000
_cell.angle_alpha   90.00
_cell.angle_beta   90.00
_cell.angle_gamma   90.00
#
_symmetry.space_group_name_H-M   'P 1'
#
loop_
_entity.id
_entity.type
_entity.pdbx_description
1 polymer ?
#
loop_
_entity_poly.entity_id
_entity_poly.type
_entity_poly.pdbx_seq_one_letter_code
_entity_poly.pdbx_strand_id
1 'polypeptide(L)'
;MLKNQGTWVGSFTQLAPSGAVLQDTPSEVALLPLNQGNTMRQTIRKLPPGQPISETVLEYSSLGRGVLFCQTGAFSQGSIQRSPVGEFGAELGLIHGAERLRIAQIFPKQPTLGSLTLIREHLDGVEPAARPDLSTAQLIGTWLGEAETVYPDLQPPQTVATRLEIQQVGSDITQSLSFGNSANIQSRGQQAGSALRFDQGRQPVTVLLLPNGASASFPTEIQSGQGLFLEAGWLITPTLRQRLIRTYNAQGTWTSLTLVTEQKQ
;
A
#
# COMPACT_ATOMS: atom_id res chain seq x y z
N MET A 1 -4.83 -14.13 -5.91
CA MET A 1 -6.12 -14.24 -5.16
C MET A 1 -6.14 -15.39 -4.15
N LEU A 2 -5.88 -16.64 -4.53
CA LEU A 2 -6.05 -17.82 -3.63
C LEU A 2 -5.29 -17.76 -2.30
N LYS A 3 -4.14 -17.07 -2.24
CA LYS A 3 -3.37 -16.85 -0.99
C LYS A 3 -4.09 -15.95 0.03
N ASN A 4 -5.17 -15.30 -0.37
CA ASN A 4 -6.00 -14.44 0.47
C ASN A 4 -7.28 -15.13 0.97
N GLN A 5 -7.44 -16.44 0.73
CA GLN A 5 -8.59 -17.20 1.21
C GLN A 5 -8.62 -17.25 2.74
N GLY A 6 -9.83 -17.25 3.30
CA GLY A 6 -10.07 -17.30 4.73
C GLY A 6 -10.99 -16.17 5.20
N THR A 7 -11.28 -16.19 6.49
CA THR A 7 -12.00 -15.12 7.18
C THR A 7 -10.98 -14.22 7.85
N TRP A 8 -11.02 -12.95 7.51
CA TRP A 8 -10.09 -11.93 7.99
C TRP A 8 -10.83 -10.99 8.94
N VAL A 9 -10.42 -10.94 10.20
CA VAL A 9 -11.01 -10.08 11.23
C VAL A 9 -10.09 -8.89 11.47
N GLY A 10 -10.66 -7.72 11.71
CA GLY A 10 -9.88 -6.49 11.78
C GLY A 10 -10.70 -5.23 11.83
N SER A 11 -10.19 -4.16 11.21
CA SER A 11 -10.86 -2.86 11.17
C SER A 11 -10.62 -2.11 9.87
N PHE A 12 -11.61 -1.33 9.43
CA PHE A 12 -11.46 -0.27 8.43
C PHE A 12 -11.28 1.06 9.16
N THR A 13 -10.06 1.59 9.13
CA THR A 13 -9.69 2.85 9.77
C THR A 13 -9.64 3.96 8.72
N GLN A 14 -10.59 4.89 8.78
CA GLN A 14 -10.59 6.10 7.95
C GLN A 14 -9.62 7.12 8.53
N LEU A 15 -8.77 7.66 7.66
CA LEU A 15 -7.70 8.59 7.99
C LEU A 15 -7.88 9.87 7.15
N ALA A 16 -7.62 11.01 7.78
CA ALA A 16 -7.44 12.27 7.05
C ALA A 16 -6.15 12.21 6.21
N PRO A 17 -6.00 13.08 5.18
CA PRO A 17 -4.75 13.19 4.43
C PRO A 17 -3.52 13.59 5.27
N SER A 18 -3.73 14.05 6.51
CA SER A 18 -2.65 14.29 7.51
C SER A 18 -2.20 13.02 8.25
N GLY A 19 -2.91 11.89 8.07
CA GLY A 19 -2.71 10.67 8.84
C GLY A 19 -3.50 10.61 10.17
N ALA A 20 -4.29 11.63 10.50
CA ALA A 20 -5.14 11.61 11.69
C ALA A 20 -6.29 10.59 11.55
N VAL A 21 -6.53 9.78 12.59
CA VAL A 21 -7.65 8.83 12.64
C VAL A 21 -8.96 9.60 12.77
N LEU A 22 -9.89 9.34 11.85
CA LEU A 22 -11.24 9.92 11.85
C LEU A 22 -12.25 8.94 12.42
N GLN A 23 -12.18 7.69 11.99
CA GLN A 23 -13.10 6.64 12.40
C GLN A 23 -12.42 5.28 12.28
N ASP A 24 -12.67 4.39 13.24
CA ASP A 24 -12.27 2.99 13.18
C ASP A 24 -13.51 2.11 13.27
N THR A 25 -13.72 1.27 12.26
CA THR A 25 -14.91 0.40 12.17
C THR A 25 -14.47 -1.06 12.15
N PRO A 26 -14.81 -1.86 13.18
CA PRO A 26 -14.53 -3.29 13.18
C PRO A 26 -15.12 -3.98 11.95
N SER A 27 -14.46 -5.01 11.47
CA SER A 27 -14.84 -5.71 10.25
C SER A 27 -14.47 -7.18 10.23
N GLU A 28 -15.24 -7.93 9.46
CA GLU A 28 -14.96 -9.30 9.05
C GLU A 28 -15.02 -9.37 7.52
N VAL A 29 -13.97 -9.91 6.89
CA VAL A 29 -13.89 -10.09 5.44
C VAL A 29 -13.62 -11.57 5.13
N ALA A 30 -14.64 -12.27 4.67
CA ALA A 30 -14.51 -13.66 4.24
C ALA A 30 -14.25 -13.73 2.73
N LEU A 31 -13.18 -14.42 2.33
CA LEU A 31 -12.83 -14.74 0.94
C LEU A 31 -12.85 -16.27 0.80
N LEU A 32 -13.94 -16.82 0.27
CA LEU A 32 -14.16 -18.26 0.22
C LEU A 32 -14.44 -18.75 -1.21
N PRO A 33 -13.84 -19.89 -1.61
CA PRO A 33 -14.11 -20.46 -2.91
C PRO A 33 -15.55 -21.01 -2.98
N LEU A 34 -16.20 -20.79 -4.11
CA LEU A 34 -17.47 -21.37 -4.52
C LEU A 34 -17.26 -22.17 -5.81
N ASN A 35 -18.26 -22.97 -6.19
CA ASN A 35 -18.30 -23.67 -7.47
C ASN A 35 -17.02 -24.48 -7.74
N GLN A 36 -16.60 -25.29 -6.76
CA GLN A 36 -15.37 -26.10 -6.82
C GLN A 36 -14.08 -25.28 -7.03
N GLY A 37 -14.08 -23.99 -6.66
CA GLY A 37 -12.91 -23.11 -6.76
C GLY A 37 -12.89 -22.21 -7.99
N ASN A 38 -13.88 -22.30 -8.88
CA ASN A 38 -13.96 -21.46 -10.09
C ASN A 38 -14.48 -20.05 -9.81
N THR A 39 -15.14 -19.85 -8.67
CA THR A 39 -15.65 -18.54 -8.24
C THR A 39 -15.10 -18.24 -6.84
N MET A 40 -14.72 -17.00 -6.59
CA MET A 40 -14.38 -16.53 -5.25
C MET A 40 -15.49 -15.61 -4.75
N ARG A 41 -16.07 -15.91 -3.59
CA ARG A 41 -17.02 -15.03 -2.92
C ARG A 41 -16.32 -14.24 -1.83
N GLN A 42 -16.43 -12.92 -1.92
CA GLN A 42 -16.02 -12.00 -0.88
C GLN A 42 -17.26 -11.52 -0.13
N THR A 43 -17.29 -11.69 1.19
CA THR A 43 -18.30 -11.10 2.07
C THR A 43 -17.60 -10.12 2.99
N ILE A 44 -17.96 -8.84 2.93
CA ILE A 44 -17.41 -7.76 3.75
C ILE A 44 -18.49 -7.34 4.73
N ARG A 45 -18.23 -7.51 6.03
CA ARG A 45 -19.08 -7.04 7.12
C ARG A 45 -18.37 -5.92 7.85
N LYS A 46 -19.04 -4.78 7.99
CA LYS A 46 -18.61 -3.67 8.85
C LYS A 46 -19.55 -3.60 10.05
N LEU A 47 -18.98 -3.55 11.25
CA LEU A 47 -19.70 -3.62 12.52
C LEU A 47 -19.50 -2.30 13.31
N PRO A 48 -20.03 -1.16 12.82
CA PRO A 48 -19.93 0.11 13.52
C PRO A 48 -20.63 0.04 14.90
N PRO A 49 -20.00 0.54 15.99
CA PRO A 49 -20.61 0.51 17.33
C PRO A 49 -21.96 1.24 17.37
N GLY A 50 -22.98 0.57 17.90
CA GLY A 50 -24.33 1.15 18.06
C GLY A 50 -25.09 1.41 16.76
N GLN A 51 -24.59 0.92 15.62
CA GLN A 51 -25.22 1.06 14.31
C GLN A 51 -25.46 -0.33 13.68
N PRO A 52 -26.38 -0.44 12.70
CA PRO A 52 -26.60 -1.70 12.00
C PRO A 52 -25.33 -2.22 11.28
N ILE A 53 -25.17 -3.53 11.27
CA ILE A 53 -24.11 -4.18 10.48
C ILE A 53 -24.37 -3.89 8.99
N SER A 54 -23.32 -3.45 8.30
CA SER A 54 -23.34 -3.31 6.84
C SER A 54 -22.66 -4.53 6.22
N GLU A 55 -23.36 -5.26 5.36
CA GLU A 55 -22.83 -6.40 4.62
C GLU A 55 -22.80 -6.10 3.12
N THR A 56 -21.68 -6.44 2.47
CA THR A 56 -21.53 -6.40 1.02
C THR A 56 -20.99 -7.74 0.54
N VAL A 57 -21.64 -8.33 -0.47
CA VAL A 57 -21.25 -9.61 -1.07
C VAL A 57 -20.84 -9.35 -2.52
N LEU A 58 -19.66 -9.83 -2.88
CA LEU A 58 -19.10 -9.74 -4.23
C LEU A 58 -18.66 -11.14 -4.68
N GLU A 59 -18.92 -11.49 -5.92
CA GLU A 59 -18.51 -12.77 -6.50
C GLU A 59 -17.65 -12.55 -7.74
N TYR A 60 -16.52 -13.25 -7.80
CA TYR A 60 -15.52 -13.11 -8.85
C TYR A 60 -15.28 -14.45 -9.54
N SER A 61 -15.68 -14.55 -10.80
CA SER A 61 -15.29 -15.67 -11.69
C SER A 61 -14.08 -15.31 -12.56
N SER A 62 -13.68 -14.04 -12.56
CA SER A 62 -12.45 -13.53 -13.18
C SER A 62 -11.97 -12.28 -12.47
N LEU A 63 -10.71 -11.88 -12.71
CA LEU A 63 -10.15 -10.64 -12.16
C LEU A 63 -10.34 -9.49 -13.15
N GLY A 64 -10.75 -8.33 -12.64
CA GLY A 64 -10.83 -7.10 -13.43
C GLY A 64 -9.44 -6.61 -13.85
N ARG A 65 -9.37 -5.87 -14.96
CA ARG A 65 -8.10 -5.32 -15.51
C ARG A 65 -7.37 -4.36 -14.58
N GLY A 66 -8.02 -3.87 -13.52
CA GLY A 66 -7.42 -3.01 -12.49
C GLY A 66 -6.76 -3.77 -11.34
N VAL A 67 -6.78 -5.10 -11.37
CA VAL A 67 -6.33 -5.97 -10.28
C VAL A 67 -5.10 -6.78 -10.70
N LEU A 68 -4.04 -6.73 -9.90
CA LEU A 68 -2.88 -7.62 -10.03
C LEU A 68 -2.47 -8.17 -8.67
N PHE A 69 -1.90 -9.37 -8.68
CA PHE A 69 -1.33 -10.05 -7.52
C PHE A 69 0.14 -10.35 -7.76
N CYS A 70 0.96 -10.13 -6.74
CA CYS A 70 2.31 -10.66 -6.61
C CYS A 70 2.25 -12.13 -6.14
N GLN A 71 3.36 -12.86 -6.26
CA GLN A 71 3.40 -14.30 -5.93
C GLN A 71 3.01 -14.58 -4.47
N THR A 72 3.36 -13.67 -3.56
CA THR A 72 3.07 -13.76 -2.11
C THR A 72 1.58 -13.69 -1.79
N GLY A 73 0.75 -13.17 -2.71
CA GLY A 73 -0.64 -12.81 -2.45
C GLY A 73 -0.84 -11.32 -2.18
N ALA A 74 0.23 -10.52 -2.06
CA ALA A 74 0.12 -9.07 -2.07
C ALA A 74 -0.53 -8.63 -3.38
N PHE A 75 -1.32 -7.55 -3.36
CA PHE A 75 -2.14 -7.18 -4.49
C PHE A 75 -2.41 -5.69 -4.57
N SER A 76 -2.79 -5.24 -5.77
CA SER A 76 -3.38 -3.92 -5.92
C SER A 76 -4.63 -3.99 -6.78
N GLN A 77 -5.64 -3.21 -6.39
CA GLN A 77 -6.87 -2.98 -7.14
C GLN A 77 -7.06 -1.46 -7.29
N GLY A 78 -7.22 -0.95 -8.51
CA GLY A 78 -7.47 0.48 -8.69
C GLY A 78 -7.62 0.91 -10.14
N SER A 79 -7.58 2.22 -10.35
CA SER A 79 -7.71 2.84 -11.67
C SER A 79 -6.61 2.36 -12.61
N ILE A 80 -6.97 1.89 -13.82
CA ILE A 80 -5.99 1.54 -14.87
C ILE A 80 -5.45 2.79 -15.59
N GLN A 81 -6.18 3.89 -15.52
CA GLN A 81 -5.90 5.15 -16.18
C GLN A 81 -6.27 6.28 -15.24
N ARG A 82 -5.38 7.26 -15.08
CA ARG A 82 -5.70 8.53 -14.43
C ARG A 82 -6.65 9.32 -15.33
N SER A 83 -7.74 9.79 -14.76
CA SER A 83 -8.68 10.70 -15.40
C SER A 83 -8.66 12.06 -14.69
N PRO A 84 -8.61 13.19 -15.41
CA PRO A 84 -8.73 14.51 -14.79
C PRO A 84 -10.15 14.83 -14.31
N VAL A 85 -11.16 14.04 -14.72
CA VAL A 85 -12.58 14.30 -14.41
C VAL A 85 -13.22 13.22 -13.54
N GLY A 86 -12.51 12.11 -13.30
CA GLY A 86 -12.95 10.98 -12.49
C GLY A 86 -12.15 10.85 -11.20
N GLU A 87 -12.66 10.04 -10.28
CA GLU A 87 -11.89 9.61 -9.12
C GLU A 87 -10.69 8.75 -9.57
N PHE A 88 -9.57 8.95 -8.91
CA PHE A 88 -8.34 8.22 -9.13
C PHE A 88 -7.86 7.60 -7.82
N GLY A 89 -7.43 6.36 -7.86
CA GLY A 89 -6.90 5.75 -6.66
C GLY A 89 -6.65 4.27 -6.81
N ALA A 90 -6.12 3.70 -5.73
CA ALA A 90 -5.94 2.28 -5.62
C ALA A 90 -5.95 1.84 -4.17
N GLU A 91 -6.37 0.60 -3.98
CA GLU A 91 -6.05 -0.20 -2.82
C GLU A 91 -4.75 -0.97 -3.09
N LEU A 92 -3.88 -1.00 -2.09
CA LEU A 92 -2.64 -1.77 -2.05
C LEU A 92 -2.67 -2.67 -0.81
N GLY A 93 -2.69 -3.98 -1.00
CA GLY A 93 -2.75 -4.99 0.04
C GLY A 93 -1.45 -5.76 0.17
N LEU A 94 -0.81 -5.66 1.33
CA LEU A 94 0.32 -6.47 1.77
C LEU A 94 -0.18 -7.66 2.60
N ILE A 95 0.54 -8.78 2.54
CA ILE A 95 0.24 -10.00 3.29
C ILE A 95 1.52 -10.62 3.83
N HIS A 96 1.50 -11.00 5.11
CA HIS A 96 2.59 -11.70 5.76
C HIS A 96 2.05 -12.68 6.80
N GLY A 97 2.25 -13.98 6.56
CA GLY A 97 1.72 -15.03 7.43
C GLY A 97 0.19 -14.97 7.53
N ALA A 98 -0.31 -14.89 8.76
CA ALA A 98 -1.73 -14.82 9.08
C ALA A 98 -2.27 -13.38 9.17
N GLU A 99 -1.53 -12.39 8.66
CA GLU A 99 -1.89 -10.99 8.75
C GLU A 99 -1.81 -10.28 7.39
N ARG A 100 -2.65 -9.26 7.23
CA ARG A 100 -2.68 -8.39 6.06
C ARG A 100 -2.84 -6.94 6.45
N LEU A 101 -2.22 -6.09 5.64
CA LEU A 101 -2.30 -4.65 5.77
C LEU A 101 -2.66 -4.06 4.41
N ARG A 102 -3.81 -3.40 4.32
CA ARG A 102 -4.31 -2.81 3.08
C ARG A 102 -4.46 -1.31 3.25
N ILE A 103 -4.07 -0.55 2.22
CA ILE A 103 -4.21 0.91 2.21
C ILE A 103 -4.94 1.30 0.92
N ALA A 104 -6.10 1.93 1.07
CA ALA A 104 -6.81 2.57 -0.03
C ALA A 104 -6.50 4.07 -0.05
N GLN A 105 -5.95 4.55 -1.16
CA GLN A 105 -5.61 5.96 -1.38
C GLN A 105 -6.49 6.50 -2.50
N ILE A 106 -7.35 7.48 -2.18
CA ILE A 106 -8.35 8.01 -3.10
C ILE A 106 -8.13 9.51 -3.30
N PHE A 107 -7.88 9.86 -4.56
CA PHE A 107 -7.84 11.20 -5.09
C PHE A 107 -9.20 11.49 -5.74
N PRO A 108 -9.98 12.45 -5.22
CA PRO A 108 -11.22 12.86 -5.86
C PRO A 108 -10.90 13.56 -7.19
N LYS A 109 -11.82 14.38 -7.72
CA LYS A 109 -11.57 15.18 -8.95
C LYS A 109 -10.57 16.34 -8.74
N GLN A 110 -9.60 16.16 -7.85
CA GLN A 110 -8.58 17.12 -7.43
C GLN A 110 -7.21 16.44 -7.43
N PRO A 111 -6.12 17.20 -7.59
CA PRO A 111 -4.77 16.62 -7.68
C PRO A 111 -4.20 16.18 -6.32
N THR A 112 -4.90 16.41 -5.22
CA THR A 112 -4.48 16.07 -3.85
C THR A 112 -5.27 14.89 -3.29
N LEU A 113 -4.68 14.19 -2.33
CA LEU A 113 -5.32 13.06 -1.66
C LEU A 113 -6.59 13.53 -0.92
N GLY A 114 -7.73 12.90 -1.20
CA GLY A 114 -8.98 13.23 -0.51
C GLY A 114 -9.25 12.32 0.68
N SER A 115 -9.06 11.01 0.53
CA SER A 115 -9.25 10.05 1.61
C SER A 115 -8.24 8.93 1.61
N LEU A 116 -8.00 8.41 2.80
CA LEU A 116 -7.12 7.30 3.09
C LEU A 116 -7.85 6.32 4.00
N THR A 117 -7.85 5.03 3.65
CA THR A 117 -8.35 3.98 4.54
C THR A 117 -7.25 2.97 4.79
N LEU A 118 -6.88 2.80 6.06
CA LEU A 118 -5.99 1.74 6.52
C LEU A 118 -6.85 0.57 7.00
N ILE A 119 -6.60 -0.62 6.48
CA ILE A 119 -7.34 -1.83 6.81
C ILE A 119 -6.36 -2.86 7.35
N ARG A 120 -6.52 -3.16 8.64
CA ARG A 120 -5.61 -4.04 9.39
C ARG A 120 -6.38 -5.31 9.70
N GLU A 121 -5.89 -6.43 9.23
CA GLU A 121 -6.61 -7.71 9.27
C GLU A 121 -5.70 -8.85 9.69
N HIS A 122 -6.24 -9.79 10.43
CA HIS A 122 -5.63 -11.08 10.76
C HIS A 122 -6.63 -12.21 10.47
N LEU A 123 -6.14 -13.43 10.27
CA LEU A 123 -7.01 -14.59 10.11
C LEU A 123 -7.81 -14.84 11.39
N ASP A 124 -9.08 -15.18 11.25
CA ASP A 124 -9.94 -15.58 12.35
C ASP A 124 -9.29 -16.71 13.18
N GLY A 125 -9.39 -16.60 14.50
CA GLY A 125 -8.72 -17.48 15.46
C GLY A 125 -7.22 -17.25 15.66
N VAL A 126 -6.62 -16.23 15.03
CA VAL A 126 -5.21 -15.84 15.23
C VAL A 126 -5.12 -14.48 15.92
N GLU A 127 -4.40 -14.40 17.03
CA GLU A 127 -4.14 -13.12 17.67
C GLU A 127 -3.17 -12.26 16.83
N PRO A 128 -3.50 -11.00 16.52
CA PRO A 128 -2.62 -10.13 15.74
C PRO A 128 -1.38 -9.75 16.54
N ALA A 129 -0.22 -9.67 15.88
CA ALA A 129 0.98 -9.19 16.55
C ALA A 129 0.83 -7.70 16.92
N ALA A 130 1.14 -7.37 18.16
CA ALA A 130 1.21 -5.98 18.60
C ALA A 130 2.36 -5.26 17.88
N ARG A 131 2.05 -4.23 17.09
CA ARG A 131 3.05 -3.37 16.46
C ARG A 131 2.83 -1.92 16.83
N PRO A 132 3.91 -1.18 17.14
CA PRO A 132 3.82 0.25 17.38
C PRO A 132 3.42 1.00 16.09
N ASP A 133 2.95 2.22 16.27
CA ASP A 133 2.82 3.18 15.17
C ASP A 133 4.18 3.44 14.54
N LEU A 134 4.18 3.66 13.21
CA LEU A 134 5.43 3.89 12.50
C LEU A 134 6.04 5.23 12.89
N SER A 135 7.36 5.23 13.08
CA SER A 135 8.16 6.42 13.34
C SER A 135 9.37 6.44 12.42
N THR A 136 9.88 7.65 12.15
CA THR A 136 11.08 7.84 11.34
C THR A 136 12.28 7.10 11.91
N ALA A 137 12.44 7.09 13.25
CA ALA A 137 13.54 6.43 13.93
C ALA A 137 13.62 4.92 13.63
N GLN A 138 12.48 4.25 13.46
CA GLN A 138 12.44 2.84 13.10
C GLN A 138 12.98 2.58 11.69
N LEU A 139 12.83 3.55 10.78
CA LEU A 139 13.24 3.43 9.37
C LEU A 139 14.72 3.75 9.14
N ILE A 140 15.37 4.54 10.00
CA ILE A 140 16.79 4.92 9.85
C ILE A 140 17.67 3.67 9.85
N GLY A 141 18.52 3.53 8.84
CA GLY A 141 19.43 2.41 8.66
C GLY A 141 19.58 1.99 7.19
N THR A 142 20.19 0.83 6.97
CA THR A 142 20.34 0.22 5.65
C THR A 142 19.41 -0.97 5.53
N TRP A 143 18.60 -0.98 4.48
CA TRP A 143 17.68 -2.04 4.12
C TRP A 143 18.14 -2.71 2.84
N LEU A 144 18.25 -4.03 2.84
CA LEU A 144 18.65 -4.85 1.70
C LEU A 144 17.55 -5.86 1.39
N GLY A 145 17.25 -6.07 0.13
CA GLY A 145 16.17 -6.98 -0.23
C GLY A 145 16.02 -7.22 -1.71
N GLU A 146 14.81 -7.60 -2.11
CA GLU A 146 14.44 -7.87 -3.49
C GLU A 146 13.13 -7.20 -3.85
N ALA A 147 12.99 -6.82 -5.13
CA ALA A 147 11.78 -6.27 -5.70
C ALA A 147 11.28 -7.17 -6.83
N GLU A 148 10.08 -7.74 -6.67
CA GLU A 148 9.33 -8.43 -7.73
C GLU A 148 8.42 -7.41 -8.42
N THR A 149 8.51 -7.27 -9.74
CA THR A 149 7.62 -6.44 -10.55
C THR A 149 6.76 -7.30 -11.46
N VAL A 150 5.45 -7.12 -11.41
CA VAL A 150 4.45 -7.74 -12.28
C VAL A 150 3.75 -6.68 -13.14
N TYR A 151 3.29 -7.08 -14.33
CA TYR A 151 2.80 -6.15 -15.35
C TYR A 151 1.34 -6.45 -15.75
N PRO A 152 0.50 -5.42 -16.00
CA PRO A 152 -0.90 -5.61 -16.41
C PRO A 152 -1.08 -6.34 -17.75
N ASP A 153 -0.07 -6.30 -18.61
CA ASP A 153 -0.02 -7.00 -19.89
C ASP A 153 0.50 -8.43 -19.79
N LEU A 154 0.70 -8.95 -18.57
CA LEU A 154 1.09 -10.32 -18.27
C LEU A 154 2.48 -10.71 -18.81
N GLN A 155 3.36 -9.73 -19.02
CA GLN A 155 4.76 -10.02 -19.22
C GLN A 155 5.35 -10.78 -18.01
N PRO A 156 6.39 -11.62 -18.22
CA PRO A 156 7.04 -12.34 -17.13
C PRO A 156 7.48 -11.39 -16.00
N PRO A 157 7.27 -11.77 -14.73
CA PRO A 157 7.74 -10.98 -13.61
C PRO A 157 9.25 -10.76 -13.64
N GLN A 158 9.70 -9.61 -13.16
CA GLN A 158 11.12 -9.29 -13.01
C GLN A 158 11.49 -9.18 -11.54
N THR A 159 12.63 -9.76 -11.17
CA THR A 159 13.18 -9.64 -9.82
C THR A 159 14.54 -8.95 -9.86
N VAL A 160 14.73 -7.95 -9.01
CA VAL A 160 16.00 -7.25 -8.85
C VAL A 160 16.34 -7.05 -7.38
N ALA A 161 17.64 -7.05 -7.06
CA ALA A 161 18.10 -6.67 -5.73
C ALA A 161 17.77 -5.20 -5.44
N THR A 162 17.53 -4.88 -4.17
CA THR A 162 17.27 -3.52 -3.71
C THR A 162 18.16 -3.16 -2.53
N ARG A 163 18.52 -1.87 -2.47
CA ARG A 163 19.18 -1.28 -1.32
C ARG A 163 18.62 0.10 -1.07
N LEU A 164 18.17 0.32 0.17
CA LEU A 164 17.64 1.59 0.66
C LEU A 164 18.41 2.00 1.90
N GLU A 165 19.05 3.16 1.85
CA GLU A 165 19.63 3.81 3.02
C GLU A 165 18.77 4.98 3.44
N ILE A 166 18.46 5.07 4.73
CA ILE A 166 17.75 6.20 5.32
C ILE A 166 18.60 6.74 6.46
N GLN A 167 18.88 8.03 6.43
CA GLN A 167 19.67 8.72 7.44
C GLN A 167 18.96 10.00 7.87
N GLN A 168 19.18 10.41 9.11
CA GLN A 168 18.79 11.72 9.60
C GLN A 168 20.03 12.63 9.65
N VAL A 169 19.97 13.75 8.94
CA VAL A 169 21.04 14.74 8.85
C VAL A 169 20.49 16.07 9.39
N GLY A 170 20.76 16.36 10.66
CA GLY A 170 20.11 17.46 11.36
C GLY A 170 18.61 17.22 11.49
N SER A 171 17.80 18.14 10.98
CA SER A 171 16.33 18.01 10.90
C SER A 171 15.83 17.26 9.66
N ASP A 172 16.70 17.03 8.68
CA ASP A 172 16.32 16.47 7.40
C ASP A 172 16.46 14.94 7.40
N ILE A 173 15.60 14.28 6.62
CA ILE A 173 15.71 12.86 6.30
C ILE A 173 16.24 12.72 4.89
N THR A 174 17.36 12.03 4.74
CA THR A 174 17.94 11.72 3.44
C THR A 174 17.75 10.24 3.15
N GLN A 175 17.34 9.90 1.93
CA GLN A 175 17.26 8.53 1.47
C GLN A 175 18.02 8.32 0.16
N SER A 176 18.63 7.15 0.02
CA SER A 176 19.30 6.69 -1.19
C SER A 176 18.75 5.30 -1.55
N LEU A 177 18.14 5.17 -2.71
CA LEU A 177 17.43 3.97 -3.16
C LEU A 177 18.00 3.46 -4.47
N SER A 178 18.23 2.15 -4.56
CA SER A 178 18.68 1.46 -5.77
C SER A 178 17.86 0.20 -6.04
N PHE A 179 17.59 -0.05 -7.32
CA PHE A 179 16.91 -1.23 -7.84
C PHE A 179 17.78 -1.86 -8.94
N GLY A 180 18.43 -2.98 -8.64
CA GLY A 180 19.41 -3.62 -9.52
C GLY A 180 20.48 -2.64 -9.98
N ASN A 181 20.70 -2.58 -11.30
CA ASN A 181 21.69 -1.68 -11.92
C ASN A 181 21.11 -0.31 -12.29
N SER A 182 19.91 0.02 -11.83
CA SER A 182 19.27 1.31 -12.13
C SER A 182 20.02 2.45 -11.42
N ALA A 183 19.93 3.66 -11.98
CA ALA A 183 20.51 4.84 -11.35
C ALA A 183 19.97 5.02 -9.92
N ASN A 184 20.88 5.37 -9.00
CA ASN A 184 20.54 5.61 -7.61
C ASN A 184 19.64 6.85 -7.50
N ILE A 185 18.52 6.70 -6.79
CA ILE A 185 17.59 7.78 -6.47
C ILE A 185 17.97 8.32 -5.10
N GLN A 186 18.46 9.55 -5.07
CA GLN A 186 18.71 10.29 -3.84
C GLN A 186 17.62 11.33 -3.64
N SER A 187 17.09 11.42 -2.43
CA SER A 187 16.15 12.48 -2.07
C SER A 187 16.33 12.91 -0.62
N ARG A 188 15.97 14.16 -0.37
CA ARG A 188 15.93 14.75 0.96
C ARG A 188 14.50 15.22 1.24
N GLY A 189 14.03 14.92 2.44
CA GLY A 189 12.73 15.33 2.92
C GLY A 189 12.77 15.87 4.33
N GLN A 190 11.68 16.51 4.72
CA GLN A 190 11.49 17.11 6.04
C GLN A 190 10.34 16.44 6.75
N GLN A 191 10.49 16.23 8.05
CA GLN A 191 9.42 15.70 8.88
C GLN A 191 8.51 16.83 9.37
N ALA A 192 7.21 16.68 9.13
CA ALA A 192 6.15 17.54 9.63
C ALA A 192 5.10 16.68 10.33
N GLY A 193 5.20 16.55 11.65
CA GLY A 193 4.36 15.63 12.43
C GLY A 193 4.59 14.17 12.02
N SER A 194 3.52 13.50 11.61
CA SER A 194 3.51 12.12 11.09
C SER A 194 3.82 12.03 9.59
N ALA A 195 4.12 13.13 8.91
CA ALA A 195 4.43 13.13 7.48
C ALA A 195 5.92 13.41 7.23
N LEU A 196 6.50 12.71 6.25
CA LEU A 196 7.77 13.08 5.61
C LEU A 196 7.45 13.68 4.24
N ARG A 197 7.95 14.89 3.96
CA ARG A 197 7.73 15.60 2.69
C ARG A 197 9.01 15.64 1.88
N PHE A 198 8.97 15.12 0.67
CA PHE A 198 10.06 15.13 -0.29
C PHE A 198 9.66 16.01 -1.47
N ASP A 199 10.03 17.29 -1.42
CA ASP A 199 9.66 18.26 -2.46
C ASP A 199 10.67 18.29 -3.62
N GLN A 200 11.73 17.48 -3.53
CA GLN A 200 12.74 17.32 -4.56
C GLN A 200 12.28 16.30 -5.62
N GLY A 201 12.45 16.64 -6.90
CA GLY A 201 12.13 15.77 -8.03
C GLY A 201 11.00 16.31 -8.89
N ARG A 202 10.52 15.49 -9.84
CA ARG A 202 9.46 15.90 -10.79
C ARG A 202 8.05 15.80 -10.21
N GLN A 203 7.87 14.99 -9.17
CA GLN A 203 6.64 14.87 -8.40
C GLN A 203 7.01 15.01 -6.93
N PRO A 204 6.50 16.03 -6.20
CA PRO A 204 6.67 16.07 -4.76
C PRO A 204 5.93 14.89 -4.12
N VAL A 205 6.53 14.24 -3.13
CA VAL A 205 5.99 13.04 -2.48
C VAL A 205 5.77 13.29 -0.99
N THR A 206 4.62 12.88 -0.50
CA THR A 206 4.33 12.78 0.94
C THR A 206 4.37 11.31 1.34
N VAL A 207 5.08 11.01 2.42
CA VAL A 207 5.03 9.70 3.10
C VAL A 207 4.37 9.91 4.46
N LEU A 208 3.20 9.33 4.66
CA LEU A 208 2.55 9.29 5.97
C LEU A 208 3.07 8.10 6.77
N LEU A 209 3.44 8.36 8.02
CA LEU A 209 3.74 7.35 9.03
C LEU A 209 2.44 7.05 9.78
N LEU A 210 2.01 5.79 9.75
CA LEU A 210 0.67 5.38 10.14
C LEU A 210 0.71 4.31 11.24
N PRO A 211 -0.44 4.00 11.86
CA PRO A 211 -0.53 2.95 12.88
C PRO A 211 -0.09 1.57 12.39
N ASN A 212 0.29 0.69 13.31
CA ASN A 212 0.65 -0.71 13.05
C ASN A 212 1.83 -0.89 12.07
N GLY A 213 2.84 -0.01 12.17
CA GLY A 213 4.02 -0.02 11.30
C GLY A 213 3.74 0.34 9.83
N ALA A 214 2.57 0.89 9.52
CA ALA A 214 2.17 1.21 8.15
C ALA A 214 2.78 2.53 7.66
N SER A 215 2.97 2.64 6.34
CA SER A 215 3.19 3.91 5.66
C SER A 215 2.41 4.00 4.37
N ALA A 216 1.99 5.21 4.00
CA ALA A 216 1.42 5.49 2.68
C ALA A 216 2.28 6.56 1.99
N SER A 217 2.83 6.25 0.81
CA SER A 217 3.55 7.22 -0.02
C SER A 217 2.72 7.56 -1.26
N PHE A 218 2.61 8.84 -1.56
CA PHE A 218 1.86 9.34 -2.70
C PHE A 218 2.34 10.73 -3.14
N PRO A 219 1.99 11.17 -4.37
CA PRO A 219 2.26 12.54 -4.79
C PRO A 219 1.54 13.51 -3.86
N THR A 220 2.27 14.49 -3.31
CA THR A 220 1.69 15.57 -2.50
C THR A 220 0.62 16.31 -3.32
N GLU A 221 0.92 16.52 -4.59
CA GLU A 221 -0.01 16.99 -5.62
C GLU A 221 0.34 16.32 -6.94
N ILE A 222 -0.64 15.74 -7.62
CA ILE A 222 -0.42 15.06 -8.91
C ILE A 222 -0.17 16.09 -10.01
N GLN A 223 1.09 16.18 -10.45
CA GLN A 223 1.50 17.00 -11.59
C GLN A 223 1.12 16.34 -12.93
N SER A 224 0.61 17.13 -13.88
CA SER A 224 0.24 16.64 -15.21
C SER A 224 1.47 16.31 -16.07
N GLY A 225 1.37 15.30 -16.94
CA GLY A 225 2.45 14.91 -17.85
C GLY A 225 3.67 14.28 -17.18
N GLN A 226 3.58 13.93 -15.90
CA GLN A 226 4.63 13.28 -15.13
C GLN A 226 4.15 11.90 -14.68
N GLY A 227 5.06 10.91 -14.71
CA GLY A 227 4.78 9.62 -14.09
C GLY A 227 4.55 9.77 -12.58
N LEU A 228 3.81 8.84 -11.99
CA LEU A 228 3.51 8.86 -10.56
C LEU A 228 3.43 7.43 -10.01
N PHE A 229 3.43 7.31 -8.70
CA PHE A 229 3.20 6.03 -8.03
C PHE A 229 2.33 6.21 -6.79
N LEU A 230 1.62 5.14 -6.41
CA LEU A 230 1.00 5.00 -5.10
C LEU A 230 1.70 3.85 -4.38
N GLU A 231 2.09 4.05 -3.13
CA GLU A 231 2.84 3.04 -2.37
C GLU A 231 2.22 2.82 -1.00
N ALA A 232 2.15 1.55 -0.60
CA ALA A 232 1.91 1.13 0.77
C ALA A 232 3.17 0.48 1.31
N GLY A 233 3.58 0.82 2.52
CA GLY A 233 4.66 0.18 3.25
C GLY A 233 4.17 -0.43 4.55
N TRP A 234 4.84 -1.49 4.99
CA TRP A 234 4.56 -2.15 6.26
C TRP A 234 5.86 -2.63 6.90
N LEU A 235 6.20 -2.04 8.04
CA LEU A 235 7.24 -2.51 8.93
C LEU A 235 6.67 -3.67 9.76
N ILE A 236 6.90 -4.89 9.27
CA ILE A 236 6.31 -6.13 9.81
C ILE A 236 6.97 -6.47 11.15
N THR A 237 8.30 -6.35 11.21
CA THR A 237 9.13 -6.44 12.42
C THR A 237 10.14 -5.29 12.40
N PRO A 238 10.87 -5.03 13.50
CA PRO A 238 11.92 -3.99 13.51
C PRO A 238 12.99 -4.14 12.42
N THR A 239 13.14 -5.33 11.84
CA THR A 239 14.14 -5.66 10.82
C THR A 239 13.55 -6.18 9.52
N LEU A 240 12.23 -6.31 9.39
CA LEU A 240 11.58 -6.79 8.16
C LEU A 240 10.51 -5.80 7.70
N ARG A 241 10.63 -5.37 6.44
CA ARG A 241 9.71 -4.42 5.83
C ARG A 241 9.27 -4.88 4.45
N GLN A 242 8.01 -4.60 4.12
CA GLN A 242 7.50 -4.71 2.76
C GLN A 242 7.03 -3.36 2.23
N ARG A 243 7.12 -3.19 0.92
CA ARG A 243 6.55 -2.05 0.18
C ARG A 243 5.87 -2.54 -1.08
N LEU A 244 4.68 -2.04 -1.38
CA LEU A 244 3.97 -2.35 -2.60
C LEU A 244 3.72 -1.06 -3.36
N ILE A 245 4.18 -1.00 -4.61
CA ILE A 245 4.25 0.22 -5.41
C ILE A 245 3.46 0.02 -6.69
N ARG A 246 2.39 0.80 -6.88
CA ARG A 246 1.60 0.84 -8.11
C ARG A 246 2.05 2.02 -8.96
N THR A 247 2.60 1.75 -10.14
CA THR A 247 3.29 2.76 -10.97
C THR A 247 2.50 3.14 -12.22
N TYR A 248 2.48 4.44 -12.52
CA TYR A 248 1.83 5.02 -13.69
C TYR A 248 2.83 5.82 -14.53
N ASN A 249 2.71 5.74 -15.84
CA ASN A 249 3.54 6.54 -16.76
C ASN A 249 3.06 8.01 -16.83
N ALA A 250 3.76 8.82 -17.62
CA ALA A 250 3.44 10.24 -17.82
C ALA A 250 2.06 10.50 -18.44
N GLN A 251 1.49 9.51 -19.13
CA GLN A 251 0.13 9.55 -19.68
C GLN A 251 -0.92 9.13 -18.64
N GLY A 252 -0.50 8.76 -17.44
CA GLY A 252 -1.39 8.29 -16.37
C GLY A 252 -1.89 6.86 -16.57
N THR A 253 -1.29 6.07 -17.47
CA THR A 253 -1.60 4.66 -17.67
C THR A 253 -0.85 3.82 -16.64
N TRP A 254 -1.54 2.86 -16.01
CA TRP A 254 -0.94 1.92 -15.08
C TRP A 254 0.03 1.00 -15.82
N THR A 255 1.29 0.94 -15.38
CA THR A 255 2.35 0.18 -16.05
C THR A 255 2.82 -1.05 -15.29
N SER A 256 2.82 -1.00 -13.95
CA SER A 256 3.36 -2.12 -13.16
C SER A 256 2.91 -2.08 -11.69
N LEU A 257 3.10 -3.21 -11.02
CA LEU A 257 3.00 -3.38 -9.58
C LEU A 257 4.30 -4.00 -9.08
N THR A 258 4.98 -3.35 -8.14
CA THR A 258 6.27 -3.81 -7.59
C THR A 258 6.13 -4.10 -6.10
N LEU A 259 6.41 -5.33 -5.67
CA LEU A 259 6.53 -5.72 -4.27
C LEU A 259 8.02 -5.76 -3.88
N VAL A 260 8.41 -4.94 -2.92
CA VAL A 260 9.72 -4.95 -2.28
C VAL A 260 9.61 -5.66 -0.94
N THR A 261 10.51 -6.60 -0.66
CA THR A 261 10.71 -7.18 0.67
C THR A 261 12.16 -6.96 1.07
N GLU A 262 12.38 -6.26 2.19
CA GLU A 262 13.69 -5.78 2.61
C GLU A 262 13.95 -6.04 4.10
N GLN A 263 15.21 -6.36 4.43
CA GLN A 263 15.69 -6.58 5.78
C GLN A 263 16.68 -5.50 6.19
N LYS A 264 16.55 -5.05 7.44
CA LYS A 264 17.48 -4.09 8.04
C LYS A 264 18.79 -4.78 8.44
N GLN A 265 19.91 -4.17 8.08
CA GLN A 265 21.26 -4.57 8.49
C GLN A 265 21.65 -3.93 9.83
#